data_AF-A0A1F2XAU3-F1
#
_entry.id   AF-A0A1F2XAU3-F1
#
_cell.length_a   1.000
_cell.length_b   1.000
_cell.length_c   1.000
_cell.angle_alpha   90.00
_cell.angle_beta   90.00
_cell.angle_gamma   90.00
#
_symmetry.space_group_name_H-M   'P 1'
#
loop_
_entity.id
_entity.type
_entity.pdbx_description
1 polymer ?
#
loop_
_entity_poly.entity_id
_entity_poly.type
_entity_poly.pdbx_seq_one_letter_code
_entity_poly.pdbx_strand_id
1 'polypeptide(L)'
;MIAIVGLALGFVSAGASFAQTDQPSDQVVAEGRVVFEASCIACHQVDGAGLAGVFPPLAGNDHVFDSAYVADVLANGLTGELVVNGTTYNSVMPAFAALTPDQVTSVTAYLQFGLNGATTPTTVVAGGPTGEGESGSLPRTLLYLAATLAFLAAAVLLFGPLAVARRADGGSFGAGQVWVKTLVIFGFFLVFTVMLPSLLIKWSALSSLPSLARDLIGTAVWFIALGGGMYLLRRAQKSRVV
;
A
#
# COMPACT_ATOMS: atom_id res chain seq x y z
N MET A 1 23.57 -17.62 -78.46
CA MET A 1 24.35 -16.98 -77.37
C MET A 1 23.70 -15.63 -77.09
N ILE A 2 23.22 -15.18 -75.93
CA ILE A 2 22.97 -15.69 -74.57
C ILE A 2 21.75 -14.85 -74.12
N ALA A 3 20.68 -15.47 -73.62
CA ALA A 3 19.54 -14.77 -73.04
C ALA A 3 19.81 -14.47 -71.56
N ILE A 4 19.67 -13.21 -71.17
CA ILE A 4 19.90 -12.73 -69.80
C ILE A 4 18.63 -12.93 -68.98
N VAL A 5 18.69 -13.84 -68.00
CA VAL A 5 17.67 -14.05 -66.97
C VAL A 5 17.95 -13.09 -65.82
N GLY A 6 17.07 -12.10 -65.64
CA GLY A 6 17.05 -11.23 -64.46
C GLY A 6 16.22 -11.86 -63.34
N LEU A 7 16.89 -12.32 -62.28
CA LEU A 7 16.27 -12.85 -61.07
C LEU A 7 15.86 -11.69 -60.15
N ALA A 8 14.57 -11.35 -60.12
CA ALA A 8 14.02 -10.43 -59.12
C ALA A 8 13.70 -11.19 -57.83
N LEU A 9 14.46 -10.93 -56.77
CA LEU A 9 14.15 -11.38 -55.40
C LEU A 9 13.00 -10.54 -54.84
N GLY A 10 11.78 -11.09 -54.87
CA GLY A 10 10.65 -10.56 -54.12
C GLY A 10 10.71 -11.06 -52.67
N PHE A 11 11.08 -10.17 -51.74
CA PHE A 11 10.92 -10.42 -50.31
C PHE A 11 9.44 -10.17 -49.94
N VAL A 12 8.64 -11.23 -49.82
CA VAL A 12 7.31 -11.15 -49.20
C VAL A 12 7.53 -11.09 -47.69
N SER A 13 7.39 -9.89 -47.11
CA SER A 13 7.31 -9.74 -45.66
C SER A 13 5.91 -10.18 -45.19
N ALA A 14 5.82 -11.41 -44.68
CA ALA A 14 4.71 -11.85 -43.86
C ALA A 14 4.71 -11.05 -42.54
N GLY A 15 3.94 -9.96 -42.50
CA GLY A 15 3.62 -9.29 -41.23
C GLY A 15 2.63 -10.15 -40.47
N ALA A 16 3.12 -10.89 -39.47
CA ALA A 16 2.26 -11.52 -38.47
C ALA A 16 1.53 -10.42 -37.69
N SER A 17 0.23 -10.29 -37.89
CA SER A 17 -0.64 -9.57 -36.97
C SER A 17 -0.68 -10.32 -35.65
N PHE A 18 -0.02 -9.80 -34.63
CA PHE A 18 -0.27 -10.22 -33.25
C PHE A 18 -1.70 -9.82 -32.91
N ALA A 19 -2.56 -10.82 -32.69
CA ALA A 19 -3.88 -10.62 -32.12
C ALA A 19 -3.70 -9.94 -30.76
N GLN A 20 -4.13 -8.69 -30.67
CA GLN A 20 -4.16 -7.94 -29.44
C GLN A 20 -5.22 -8.58 -28.55
N THR A 21 -4.81 -9.23 -27.46
CA THR A 21 -5.72 -9.77 -26.46
C THR A 21 -6.53 -8.62 -25.86
N ASP A 22 -7.85 -8.78 -25.78
CA ASP A 22 -8.83 -7.88 -25.12
C ASP A 22 -8.58 -7.81 -23.60
N GLN A 23 -7.41 -7.34 -23.20
CA GLN A 23 -7.07 -7.10 -21.80
C GLN A 23 -7.01 -5.60 -21.57
N PRO A 24 -7.62 -5.10 -20.48
CA PRO A 24 -7.52 -3.69 -20.13
C PRO A 24 -6.06 -3.33 -19.89
N SER A 25 -5.67 -2.10 -20.22
CA SER A 25 -4.31 -1.65 -19.94
C SER A 25 -4.07 -1.56 -18.43
N ASP A 26 -2.82 -1.70 -18.02
CA ASP A 26 -2.42 -1.54 -16.60
C ASP A 26 -2.86 -0.20 -16.02
N GLN A 27 -2.94 0.85 -16.86
CA GLN A 27 -3.43 2.15 -16.47
C GLN A 27 -4.92 2.10 -16.07
N VAL A 28 -5.77 1.45 -16.87
CA VAL A 28 -7.21 1.32 -16.58
C VAL A 28 -7.41 0.54 -15.28
N VAL A 29 -6.63 -0.52 -15.06
CA VAL A 29 -6.65 -1.29 -13.80
C VAL A 29 -6.20 -0.43 -12.61
N ALA A 30 -5.17 0.39 -12.79
CA ALA A 30 -4.67 1.29 -11.74
C ALA A 30 -5.67 2.39 -11.37
N GLU A 31 -6.33 3.00 -12.36
CA GLU A 31 -7.41 3.97 -12.17
C GLU A 31 -8.59 3.32 -11.43
N GLY A 32 -8.93 2.09 -11.79
CA GLY A 32 -9.97 1.32 -11.11
C GLY A 32 -9.69 1.06 -9.64
N ARG A 33 -8.42 0.81 -9.28
CA ARG A 33 -8.01 0.67 -7.89
C ARG A 33 -8.30 1.94 -7.09
N VAL A 34 -8.05 3.12 -7.66
CA VAL A 34 -8.32 4.41 -6.98
C VAL A 34 -9.82 4.56 -6.71
N VAL A 35 -10.67 4.23 -7.68
CA VAL A 35 -12.13 4.24 -7.50
C VAL A 35 -12.55 3.25 -6.40
N PHE A 36 -12.01 2.04 -6.43
CA PHE A 36 -12.29 1.00 -5.43
C PHE A 36 -11.91 1.44 -4.02
N GLU A 37 -10.70 1.98 -3.82
CA GLU A 37 -10.21 2.48 -2.55
C GLU A 37 -11.03 3.67 -2.03
N ALA A 38 -11.52 4.53 -2.91
CA ALA A 38 -12.32 5.68 -2.51
C ALA A 38 -13.77 5.30 -2.11
N SER A 39 -14.35 4.31 -2.78
CA SER A 39 -15.82 4.12 -2.78
C SER A 39 -16.28 2.74 -2.30
N CYS A 40 -15.46 1.70 -2.41
CA CYS A 40 -15.91 0.31 -2.25
C CYS A 40 -15.38 -0.36 -0.97
N ILE A 41 -14.19 0.03 -0.51
CA ILE A 41 -13.51 -0.65 0.63
C ILE A 41 -14.25 -0.53 1.95
N ALA A 42 -15.08 0.50 2.13
CA ALA A 42 -15.82 0.73 3.36
C ALA A 42 -16.71 -0.46 3.72
N CYS A 43 -17.23 -1.16 2.70
CA CYS A 43 -18.08 -2.35 2.87
C CYS A 43 -17.35 -3.62 2.43
N HIS A 44 -16.70 -3.60 1.25
CA HIS A 44 -16.09 -4.80 0.66
C HIS A 44 -14.67 -5.09 1.15
N GLN A 45 -14.12 -4.25 2.02
CA GLN A 45 -12.76 -4.34 2.56
C GLN A 45 -11.67 -4.15 1.50
N VAL A 46 -10.43 -3.93 1.95
CA VAL A 46 -9.28 -3.65 1.09
C VAL A 46 -8.93 -4.83 0.18
N ASP A 47 -9.10 -6.04 0.69
CA ASP A 47 -8.84 -7.30 -0.02
C ASP A 47 -10.07 -7.85 -0.76
N GLY A 48 -11.19 -7.11 -0.74
CA GLY A 48 -12.44 -7.57 -1.36
C GLY A 48 -13.08 -8.76 -0.64
N ALA A 49 -12.66 -9.11 0.58
CA ALA A 49 -13.23 -10.23 1.32
C ALA A 49 -14.65 -9.96 1.86
N GLY A 50 -15.05 -8.68 1.95
CA GLY A 50 -16.31 -8.28 2.54
C GLY A 50 -16.45 -8.70 4.01
N LEU A 51 -17.68 -8.96 4.43
CA LEU A 51 -18.02 -9.43 5.77
C LEU A 51 -19.12 -10.50 5.65
N ALA A 52 -18.80 -11.75 6.00
CA ALA A 52 -19.72 -12.88 5.86
C ALA A 52 -21.11 -12.60 6.46
N GLY A 53 -22.16 -12.87 5.69
CA GLY A 53 -23.56 -12.63 6.06
C GLY A 53 -24.03 -11.17 5.99
N VAL A 54 -23.14 -10.20 5.76
CA VAL A 54 -23.48 -8.76 5.69
C VAL A 54 -23.10 -8.16 4.34
N PHE A 55 -21.81 -8.17 3.99
CA PHE A 55 -21.28 -7.64 2.73
C PHE A 55 -20.65 -8.78 1.92
N PRO A 56 -21.12 -9.04 0.69
CA PRO A 56 -20.61 -10.14 -0.10
C PRO A 56 -19.14 -9.91 -0.50
N PRO A 57 -18.33 -10.98 -0.59
CA PRO A 57 -16.98 -10.88 -1.13
C PRO A 57 -17.02 -10.50 -2.61
N LEU A 58 -16.05 -9.70 -3.03
CA LEU A 58 -15.75 -9.42 -4.44
C LEU A 58 -14.54 -10.25 -4.92
N ALA A 59 -13.66 -10.64 -3.99
CA ALA A 59 -12.60 -11.60 -4.25
C ALA A 59 -13.19 -13.02 -4.37
N GLY A 60 -12.85 -13.73 -5.44
CA GLY A 60 -13.37 -15.06 -5.75
C GLY A 60 -14.88 -15.11 -5.99
N ASN A 61 -15.48 -14.01 -6.44
CA ASN A 61 -16.92 -13.94 -6.74
C ASN A 61 -17.15 -13.95 -8.26
N ASP A 62 -17.78 -15.00 -8.76
CA ASP A 62 -18.02 -15.20 -10.19
C ASP A 62 -18.87 -14.09 -10.83
N HIS A 63 -19.76 -13.45 -10.05
CA HIS A 63 -20.59 -12.35 -10.54
C HIS A 63 -19.78 -11.13 -10.99
N VAL A 64 -18.55 -10.96 -10.47
CA VAL A 64 -17.66 -9.83 -10.82
C VAL A 64 -17.15 -9.91 -12.26
N PHE A 65 -17.09 -11.11 -12.84
CA PHE A 65 -16.62 -11.32 -14.21
C PHE A 65 -17.69 -11.01 -15.26
N ASP A 66 -18.95 -10.80 -14.86
CA ASP A 66 -19.98 -10.24 -15.73
C ASP A 66 -19.96 -8.71 -15.63
N SER A 67 -19.27 -8.08 -16.57
CA SER A 67 -19.14 -6.62 -16.62
C SER A 67 -20.49 -5.89 -16.75
N ALA A 68 -21.48 -6.50 -17.41
CA ALA A 68 -22.80 -5.90 -17.54
C ALA A 68 -23.55 -5.94 -16.21
N TYR A 69 -23.44 -7.05 -15.48
CA TYR A 69 -23.96 -7.17 -14.12
C TYR A 69 -23.31 -6.15 -13.17
N VAL A 70 -21.98 -6.03 -13.19
CA VAL A 70 -21.28 -5.05 -12.34
C VAL A 70 -21.72 -3.62 -12.66
N ALA A 71 -21.83 -3.27 -13.95
CA ALA A 71 -22.29 -1.95 -14.36
C ALA A 71 -23.74 -1.66 -13.91
N ASP A 72 -24.64 -2.65 -14.03
CA ASP A 72 -26.02 -2.53 -13.58
C ASP A 72 -26.12 -2.33 -12.06
N VAL A 73 -25.39 -3.15 -11.29
CA VAL A 73 -25.34 -3.04 -9.82
C VAL A 73 -24.77 -1.68 -9.39
N LEU A 74 -23.74 -1.16 -10.06
CA LEU A 74 -23.20 0.16 -9.75
C LEU A 74 -24.17 1.28 -10.12
N ALA A 75 -24.89 1.16 -11.23
CA ALA A 75 -25.85 2.17 -11.68
C ALA A 75 -27.14 2.20 -10.85
N ASN A 76 -27.65 1.04 -10.48
CA ASN A 76 -28.98 0.88 -9.90
C ASN A 76 -28.96 0.45 -8.43
N GLY A 77 -27.81 0.07 -7.90
CA GLY A 77 -27.70 -0.59 -6.61
C GLY A 77 -28.15 -2.05 -6.67
N LEU A 78 -28.06 -2.75 -5.54
CA LEU A 78 -28.50 -4.13 -5.41
C LEU A 78 -29.22 -4.32 -4.08
N THR A 79 -30.40 -4.95 -4.13
CA THR A 79 -31.21 -5.27 -2.95
C THR A 79 -31.83 -6.65 -3.10
N GLY A 80 -32.16 -7.27 -1.97
CA GLY A 80 -32.78 -8.59 -1.93
C GLY A 80 -31.79 -9.71 -1.65
N GLU A 81 -32.30 -10.94 -1.71
CA GLU A 81 -31.52 -12.13 -1.41
C GLU A 81 -30.51 -12.44 -2.54
N LEU A 82 -29.24 -12.57 -2.17
CA LEU A 82 -28.13 -12.93 -3.04
C LEU A 82 -27.33 -14.06 -2.39
N VAL A 83 -26.99 -15.09 -3.15
CA VAL A 83 -26.09 -16.17 -2.69
C VAL A 83 -24.75 -16.03 -3.37
N VAL A 84 -23.70 -15.82 -2.59
CA VAL A 84 -22.30 -15.77 -3.08
C VAL A 84 -21.50 -16.81 -2.33
N ASN A 85 -20.82 -17.70 -3.05
CA ASN A 85 -19.97 -18.75 -2.47
C ASN A 85 -20.67 -19.57 -1.37
N GLY A 86 -21.96 -19.87 -1.56
CA GLY A 86 -22.78 -20.65 -0.62
C GLY A 86 -23.25 -19.89 0.62
N THR A 87 -22.97 -18.60 0.75
CA THR A 87 -23.46 -17.74 1.84
C THR A 87 -24.57 -16.83 1.32
N THR A 88 -25.69 -16.76 2.05
CA THR A 88 -26.81 -15.87 1.74
C THR A 88 -26.58 -14.48 2.32
N TYR A 89 -26.85 -13.46 1.50
CA TYR A 89 -26.79 -12.04 1.81
C TYR A 89 -28.15 -11.42 1.51
N ASN A 90 -28.63 -10.52 2.37
CA ASN A 90 -29.88 -9.77 2.14
C ASN A 90 -29.73 -8.34 2.64
N SER A 91 -28.73 -7.65 2.08
CA SER A 91 -28.35 -6.29 2.42
C SER A 91 -28.68 -5.35 1.25
N VAL A 92 -28.54 -4.05 1.48
CA VAL A 92 -28.76 -3.01 0.46
C VAL A 92 -27.40 -2.43 0.07
N MET A 93 -27.04 -2.55 -1.21
CA MET A 93 -25.96 -1.81 -1.84
C MET A 93 -26.56 -0.61 -2.57
N PRO A 94 -26.28 0.64 -2.14
CA PRO A 94 -26.78 1.83 -2.83
C PRO A 94 -26.22 1.97 -4.25
N ALA A 95 -26.95 2.66 -5.10
CA ALA A 95 -26.47 3.07 -6.42
C ALA A 95 -25.35 4.12 -6.32
N PHE A 96 -24.39 4.05 -7.25
CA PHE A 96 -23.25 4.96 -7.34
C PHE A 96 -23.44 5.97 -8.49
N ALA A 97 -24.46 6.83 -8.38
CA ALA A 97 -24.83 7.81 -9.40
C ALA A 97 -23.73 8.86 -9.73
N ALA A 98 -22.71 8.99 -8.88
CA ALA A 98 -21.60 9.92 -9.07
C ALA A 98 -20.47 9.35 -9.94
N LEU A 99 -20.44 8.04 -10.21
CA LEU A 99 -19.40 7.44 -11.03
C LEU A 99 -19.64 7.70 -12.51
N THR A 100 -18.59 8.09 -13.22
CA THR A 100 -18.63 8.22 -14.68
C THR A 100 -18.56 6.84 -15.35
N PRO A 101 -18.98 6.71 -16.62
CA PRO A 101 -18.84 5.45 -17.36
C PRO A 101 -17.39 4.92 -17.42
N ASP A 102 -16.42 5.84 -17.54
CA ASP A 102 -15.00 5.48 -17.52
C ASP A 102 -14.58 4.95 -16.15
N GLN A 103 -15.04 5.56 -15.05
CA GLN A 103 -14.77 5.06 -13.70
C GLN A 103 -15.41 3.70 -13.44
N VAL A 104 -16.63 3.46 -13.96
CA VAL A 104 -17.30 2.15 -13.90
C VAL A 104 -16.49 1.11 -14.69
N THR A 105 -15.99 1.46 -15.86
CA THR A 105 -15.14 0.59 -16.69
C THR A 105 -13.84 0.26 -15.97
N SER A 106 -13.15 1.28 -15.45
CA SER A 106 -11.88 1.12 -14.75
C SER A 106 -12.05 0.30 -13.47
N VAL A 107 -13.06 0.56 -12.63
CA VAL A 107 -13.27 -0.22 -11.40
C VAL A 107 -13.64 -1.67 -11.73
N THR A 108 -14.44 -1.93 -12.77
CA THR A 108 -14.76 -3.28 -13.23
C THR A 108 -13.48 -4.02 -13.68
N ALA A 109 -12.62 -3.36 -14.45
CA ALA A 109 -11.32 -3.90 -14.84
C ALA A 109 -10.43 -4.20 -13.62
N TYR A 110 -10.40 -3.31 -12.62
CA TYR A 110 -9.67 -3.57 -11.38
C TYR A 110 -10.21 -4.78 -10.63
N LEU A 111 -11.54 -4.92 -10.51
CA LEU A 111 -12.12 -6.07 -9.84
C LEU A 111 -11.77 -7.40 -10.53
N GLN A 112 -11.76 -7.43 -11.86
CA GLN A 112 -11.50 -8.65 -12.63
C GLN A 112 -10.00 -8.99 -12.72
N PHE A 113 -9.15 -8.00 -13.04
CA PHE A 113 -7.74 -8.24 -13.38
C PHE A 113 -6.77 -7.83 -12.26
N GLY A 114 -7.15 -6.87 -11.41
CA GLY A 114 -6.36 -6.46 -10.26
C GLY A 114 -6.65 -7.33 -9.04
N LEU A 115 -7.89 -7.30 -8.56
CA LEU A 115 -8.34 -7.98 -7.35
C LEU A 115 -8.39 -9.49 -7.55
N ASN A 116 -8.94 -9.96 -8.68
CA ASN A 116 -9.13 -11.39 -8.96
C ASN A 116 -8.11 -11.99 -9.94
N GLY A 117 -7.37 -11.17 -10.69
CA GLY A 117 -6.42 -11.62 -11.71
C GLY A 117 -5.16 -12.30 -11.18
N ALA A 118 -4.89 -12.22 -9.88
CA ALA A 118 -3.77 -12.93 -9.24
C ALA A 118 -3.95 -14.46 -9.15
N THR A 119 -5.08 -15.00 -9.65
CA THR A 119 -5.38 -16.45 -9.64
C THR A 119 -4.89 -17.22 -10.87
N THR A 120 -4.20 -16.57 -11.82
CA THR A 120 -3.40 -17.29 -12.83
C THR A 120 -1.94 -17.35 -12.38
N PRO A 121 -1.35 -18.54 -12.11
CA PRO A 121 0.04 -18.63 -11.69
C PRO A 121 0.96 -18.46 -12.90
N THR A 122 1.26 -17.21 -13.27
CA THR A 122 2.34 -16.89 -14.21
C THR A 122 3.09 -15.65 -13.72
N THR A 123 4.25 -15.91 -13.12
CA THR A 123 5.38 -14.99 -12.89
C THR A 123 5.08 -13.65 -12.21
N VAL A 124 5.38 -13.62 -10.91
CA VAL A 124 5.77 -12.40 -10.19
C VAL A 124 6.88 -11.69 -10.96
N VAL A 125 6.56 -10.58 -11.63
CA VAL A 125 7.55 -9.54 -11.91
C VAL A 125 7.43 -8.52 -10.80
N ALA A 126 8.38 -8.60 -9.87
CA ALA A 126 8.67 -7.52 -8.95
C ALA A 126 9.27 -6.33 -9.73
N GLY A 127 8.72 -5.13 -9.56
CA GLY A 127 9.38 -3.88 -9.95
C GLY A 127 8.41 -2.76 -10.34
N GLY A 128 8.31 -1.72 -9.52
CA GLY A 128 7.58 -0.47 -9.84
C GLY A 128 8.25 0.37 -10.95
N PRO A 129 7.77 1.60 -11.27
CA PRO A 129 7.39 2.62 -10.30
C PRO A 129 5.99 3.24 -10.49
N THR A 130 5.50 3.79 -9.39
CA THR A 130 4.34 4.67 -9.26
C THR A 130 4.44 5.87 -10.21
N GLY A 131 3.60 5.88 -11.24
CA GLY A 131 3.32 7.05 -12.07
C GLY A 131 1.93 7.59 -11.75
N GLU A 132 1.80 8.38 -10.69
CA GLU A 132 0.62 9.20 -10.43
C GLU A 132 0.83 10.54 -11.15
N GLY A 133 0.20 10.70 -12.31
CA GLY A 133 -0.04 11.99 -12.92
C GLY A 133 -1.31 12.60 -12.32
N GLU A 134 -1.18 13.40 -11.27
CA GLU A 134 -2.25 14.30 -10.84
C GLU A 134 -1.70 15.71 -10.64
N SER A 135 -2.21 16.61 -11.46
CA SER A 135 -2.01 18.05 -11.39
C SER A 135 -2.41 18.62 -10.02
N GLY A 136 -1.46 19.26 -9.33
CA GLY A 136 -1.77 20.26 -8.31
C GLY A 136 -1.75 19.83 -6.84
N SER A 137 -1.33 18.60 -6.51
CA SER A 137 -1.02 18.24 -5.11
C SER A 137 0.41 17.73 -5.03
N LEU A 138 1.18 18.22 -4.04
CA LEU A 138 2.56 17.76 -3.84
C LEU A 138 2.54 16.24 -3.63
N PRO A 139 3.38 15.45 -4.32
CA PRO A 139 3.41 14.01 -4.16
C PRO A 139 3.54 13.66 -2.67
N ARG A 140 2.74 12.71 -2.18
CA ARG A 140 2.67 12.33 -0.76
C ARG A 140 4.06 12.11 -0.14
N THR A 141 5.00 11.58 -0.93
CA THR A 141 6.41 11.43 -0.56
C THR A 141 7.10 12.76 -0.20
N LEU A 142 6.86 13.84 -0.94
CA LEU A 142 7.37 15.18 -0.62
C LEU A 142 6.68 15.76 0.61
N LEU A 143 5.40 15.49 0.83
CA LEU A 143 4.70 15.90 2.05
C LEU A 143 5.30 15.19 3.28
N TYR A 144 5.54 13.87 3.20
CA TYR A 144 6.19 13.11 4.26
C TYR A 144 7.64 13.54 4.48
N LEU A 145 8.40 13.81 3.41
CA LEU A 145 9.75 14.34 3.52
C LEU A 145 9.76 15.73 4.18
N ALA A 146 8.86 16.63 3.75
CA ALA A 146 8.71 17.96 4.33
C ALA A 146 8.29 17.90 5.81
N ALA A 147 7.34 17.04 6.15
CA ALA A 147 6.92 16.81 7.54
C ALA A 147 8.08 16.26 8.40
N THR A 148 8.86 15.32 7.85
CA THR A 148 10.04 14.76 8.52
C THR A 148 11.12 15.82 8.73
N LEU A 149 11.42 16.64 7.72
CA LEU A 149 12.39 17.73 7.82
C LEU A 149 11.93 18.83 8.79
N ALA A 150 10.65 19.18 8.77
CA ALA A 150 10.05 20.13 9.71
C ALA A 150 10.12 19.63 11.16
N PHE A 151 9.85 18.34 11.38
CA PHE A 151 9.96 17.71 12.70
C PHE A 151 11.41 17.67 13.19
N LEU A 152 12.37 17.35 12.32
CA LEU A 152 13.80 17.39 12.65
C LEU A 152 14.26 18.82 12.98
N ALA A 153 13.82 19.82 12.21
CA ALA A 153 14.12 21.22 12.48
C ALA A 153 13.51 21.68 13.81
N ALA A 154 12.25 21.33 14.09
CA ALA A 154 11.60 21.63 15.36
C ALA A 154 12.29 20.94 16.54
N ALA A 155 12.73 19.69 16.38
CA ALA A 155 13.49 18.97 17.39
C ALA A 155 14.84 19.66 17.66
N VAL A 156 15.56 20.07 16.62
CA VAL A 156 16.83 20.82 16.77
C VAL A 156 16.59 22.17 17.47
N LEU A 157 15.51 22.88 17.15
CA LEU A 157 15.20 24.18 17.74
C LEU A 157 14.69 24.09 19.19
N LEU A 158 13.93 23.05 19.52
CA LEU A 158 13.41 22.86 20.88
C LEU A 158 14.46 22.26 21.83
N PHE A 159 15.27 21.32 21.35
CA PHE A 159 16.27 20.62 22.18
C PHE A 159 17.68 21.20 22.07
N GLY A 160 17.99 21.98 21.03
CA GLY A 160 19.28 22.65 20.84
C GLY A 160 19.62 23.69 21.92
N PRO A 161 18.70 24.61 22.29
CA PRO A 161 18.96 25.62 23.31
C PRO A 161 19.03 25.01 24.72
N LEU A 162 18.29 23.93 24.99
CA LEU A 162 18.34 23.20 26.28
C LEU A 162 19.66 22.42 26.46
N ALA A 163 20.30 22.01 25.37
CA ALA A 163 21.63 21.40 25.40
C ALA A 163 22.76 22.43 25.66
N VAL A 164 22.53 23.70 25.32
CA VAL A 164 23.48 24.81 25.55
C VAL A 164 23.24 25.51 26.90
N ALA A 165 21.99 25.59 27.36
CA ALA A 165 21.60 26.37 28.54
C ALA A 165 21.84 25.67 29.90
N ARG A 166 22.40 24.45 29.94
CA ARG A 166 22.84 23.83 31.21
C ARG A 166 24.29 23.40 31.16
N ARG A 167 25.19 24.31 31.56
CA ARG A 167 26.12 24.11 32.70
C ARG A 167 26.80 25.42 33.10
N ALA A 168 26.62 25.81 34.36
CA ALA A 168 27.33 26.89 35.05
C ALA A 168 28.65 26.39 35.71
N ASP A 169 29.04 25.15 35.44
CA ASP A 169 30.09 24.38 36.08
C ASP A 169 31.06 23.78 35.04
N GLY A 170 31.68 24.63 34.21
CA GLY A 170 33.01 24.48 33.56
C GLY A 170 33.51 23.15 32.94
N GLY A 171 32.77 22.06 32.93
CA GLY A 171 33.19 20.75 32.45
C GLY A 171 32.50 20.39 31.14
N SER A 172 33.27 20.34 30.05
CA SER A 172 32.75 19.94 28.74
C SER A 172 32.54 18.42 28.69
N PHE A 173 31.29 17.98 28.60
CA PHE A 173 31.04 16.76 27.82
C PHE A 173 31.28 17.15 26.36
N GLY A 174 32.23 16.49 25.69
CA GLY A 174 32.52 16.79 24.29
C GLY A 174 31.21 16.82 23.50
N ALA A 175 30.92 17.92 22.81
CA ALA A 175 29.64 18.14 22.13
C ALA A 175 29.22 16.94 21.27
N GLY A 176 30.18 16.19 20.71
CA GLY A 176 29.94 14.94 19.99
C GLY A 176 29.20 13.87 20.81
N GLN A 177 29.45 13.73 22.10
CA GLN A 177 28.83 12.67 22.91
C GLN A 177 27.34 12.92 23.20
N VAL A 178 26.92 14.19 23.29
CA VAL A 178 25.51 14.55 23.46
C VAL A 178 24.75 14.33 22.16
N TRP A 179 25.30 14.80 21.04
CA TRP A 179 24.71 14.59 19.71
C TRP A 179 24.61 13.11 19.34
N VAL A 180 25.64 12.31 19.63
CA VAL A 180 25.61 10.86 19.42
C VAL A 180 24.51 10.20 20.25
N LYS A 181 24.32 10.58 21.53
CA LYS A 181 23.24 10.03 22.35
C LYS A 181 21.86 10.40 21.80
N THR A 182 21.66 11.64 21.38
CA THR A 182 20.40 12.09 20.80
C THR A 182 20.10 11.36 19.49
N LEU A 183 21.10 11.21 18.60
CA LEU A 183 20.95 10.47 17.35
C LEU A 183 20.66 8.99 17.58
N VAL A 184 21.28 8.37 18.58
CA VAL A 184 21.02 6.95 18.92
C VAL A 184 19.60 6.78 19.46
N ILE A 185 19.12 7.66 20.33
CA ILE A 185 17.75 7.59 20.86
C ILE A 185 16.72 7.83 19.75
N PHE A 186 16.96 8.83 18.90
CA PHE A 186 16.06 9.17 17.80
C PHE A 186 16.06 8.09 16.71
N GLY A 187 17.23 7.56 16.35
CA GLY A 187 17.38 6.45 15.42
C GLY A 187 16.73 5.17 15.94
N PHE A 188 16.90 4.85 17.22
CA PHE A 188 16.20 3.74 17.86
C PHE A 188 14.68 3.94 17.79
N PHE A 189 14.20 5.13 18.10
CA PHE A 189 12.77 5.44 18.03
C PHE A 189 12.24 5.28 16.60
N LEU A 190 12.90 5.85 15.60
CA LEU A 190 12.47 5.75 14.19
C LEU A 190 12.48 4.31 13.69
N VAL A 191 13.55 3.55 13.94
CA VAL A 191 13.62 2.15 13.53
C VAL A 191 12.55 1.32 14.23
N PHE A 192 12.33 1.53 15.53
CA PHE A 192 11.41 0.71 16.30
C PHE A 192 9.93 1.08 16.09
N THR A 193 9.64 2.36 15.83
CA THR A 193 8.25 2.86 15.70
C THR A 193 7.77 2.90 14.26
N VAL A 194 8.67 3.12 13.29
CA VAL A 194 8.29 3.25 11.88
C VAL A 194 8.68 1.99 11.11
N MET A 195 9.91 1.51 11.28
CA MET A 195 10.46 0.48 10.39
C MET A 195 10.10 -0.95 10.84
N LEU A 196 10.14 -1.21 12.15
CA LEU A 196 9.87 -2.54 12.72
C LEU A 196 8.41 -2.99 12.55
N PRO A 197 7.38 -2.14 12.74
CA PRO A 197 6.00 -2.53 12.47
C PRO A 197 5.78 -2.88 11.00
N SER A 198 6.36 -2.09 10.07
CA SER A 198 6.30 -2.38 8.64
C SER A 198 6.98 -3.71 8.26
N LEU A 199 8.01 -4.13 9.01
CA LEU A 199 8.67 -5.43 8.82
C LEU A 199 7.85 -6.58 9.41
N LEU A 200 7.27 -6.39 10.60
CA LEU A 200 6.44 -7.40 11.28
C LEU A 200 5.13 -7.69 10.54
N ILE A 201 4.52 -6.69 9.89
CA ILE A 201 3.28 -6.86 9.11
C ILE A 201 3.51 -7.73 7.86
N LYS A 202 4.74 -7.77 7.32
CA LYS A 202 5.09 -8.59 6.15
C LYS A 202 5.37 -10.05 6.50
N TRP A 203 5.39 -10.43 7.78
CA TRP A 203 5.60 -11.82 8.17
C TRP A 203 4.33 -12.64 7.99
N SER A 204 4.40 -13.63 7.10
CA SER A 204 3.31 -14.58 6.79
C SER A 204 2.80 -15.37 7.98
N ALA A 205 3.54 -15.42 9.09
CA ALA A 205 3.11 -16.08 10.33
C ALA A 205 2.03 -15.31 11.11
N LEU A 206 1.88 -14.00 10.89
CA LEU A 206 0.88 -13.18 11.59
C LEU A 206 -0.39 -12.95 10.77
N SER A 207 -0.39 -13.25 9.47
CA SER A 207 -1.54 -12.98 8.59
C SER A 207 -2.76 -13.84 8.88
N SER A 208 -2.59 -15.01 9.52
CA SER A 208 -3.68 -15.89 9.94
C SER A 208 -4.35 -15.49 11.25
N LEU A 209 -3.86 -14.45 11.94
CA LEU A 209 -4.42 -14.00 13.21
C LEU A 209 -5.52 -12.94 13.01
N PRO A 210 -6.55 -12.95 13.88
CA PRO A 210 -7.55 -11.87 13.94
C PRO A 210 -6.89 -10.49 14.05
N SER A 211 -7.49 -9.45 13.45
CA SER A 211 -6.95 -8.07 13.46
C SER A 211 -6.63 -7.58 14.88
N LEU A 212 -7.53 -7.83 15.83
CA LEU A 212 -7.32 -7.49 17.24
C LEU A 212 -6.06 -8.15 17.84
N ALA A 213 -5.79 -9.40 17.49
CA ALA A 213 -4.61 -10.11 17.98
C ALA A 213 -3.32 -9.51 17.37
N ARG A 214 -3.34 -9.14 16.09
CA ARG A 214 -2.21 -8.45 15.45
C ARG A 214 -1.92 -7.10 16.09
N ASP A 215 -2.95 -6.31 16.40
CA ASP A 215 -2.80 -5.00 17.03
C ASP A 215 -2.27 -5.11 18.48
N LEU A 216 -2.77 -6.08 19.24
CA LEU A 216 -2.29 -6.36 20.59
C LEU A 216 -0.83 -6.83 20.59
N ILE A 217 -0.44 -7.69 19.64
CA ILE A 217 0.95 -8.14 19.50
C ILE A 217 1.86 -6.98 19.12
N GLY A 218 1.48 -6.15 18.15
CA GLY A 218 2.25 -4.97 17.76
C GLY A 218 2.45 -4.00 18.92
N THR A 219 1.39 -3.74 19.69
CA THR A 219 1.43 -2.89 20.88
C THR A 219 2.31 -3.50 21.98
N ALA A 220 2.22 -4.81 22.23
CA ALA A 220 3.03 -5.49 23.23
C ALA A 220 4.53 -5.46 22.90
N VAL A 221 4.89 -5.71 21.63
CA VAL A 221 6.28 -5.61 21.13
C VAL A 221 6.83 -4.19 21.34
N TRP A 222 6.01 -3.18 21.11
CA TRP A 222 6.36 -1.78 21.35
C TRP A 222 6.69 -1.47 22.81
N PHE A 223 5.84 -1.88 23.75
CA PHE A 223 6.08 -1.68 25.17
C PHE A 223 7.30 -2.44 25.69
N ILE A 224 7.53 -3.68 25.22
CA ILE A 224 8.69 -4.48 25.61
C ILE A 224 9.99 -3.79 25.20
N ALA A 225 10.06 -3.28 23.98
CA ALA A 225 11.28 -2.63 23.51
C ALA A 225 11.50 -1.25 24.13
N LEU A 226 10.43 -0.48 24.36
CA LEU A 226 10.53 0.79 25.08
C LEU A 226 11.02 0.56 26.51
N GLY A 227 10.44 -0.44 27.21
CA GLY A 227 10.88 -0.85 28.55
C GLY A 227 12.33 -1.35 28.57
N GLY A 228 12.71 -2.19 27.61
CA GLY A 228 14.07 -2.71 27.45
C GLY A 228 15.09 -1.59 27.18
N GLY A 229 14.76 -0.64 26.30
CA GLY A 229 15.58 0.53 26.01
C GLY A 229 15.82 1.40 27.25
N MET A 230 14.77 1.74 27.99
CA MET A 230 14.90 2.49 29.24
C MET A 230 15.73 1.74 30.30
N TYR A 231 15.54 0.43 30.42
CA TYR A 231 16.31 -0.41 31.35
C TYR A 231 17.81 -0.39 31.03
N LEU A 232 18.17 -0.57 29.75
CA LEU A 232 19.56 -0.54 29.30
C LEU A 232 20.20 0.84 29.52
N LEU A 233 19.46 1.92 29.24
CA LEU A 233 19.93 3.28 29.52
C LEU A 233 20.19 3.50 31.02
N ARG A 234 19.27 3.06 31.88
CA ARG A 234 19.43 3.16 33.33
C ARG A 234 20.63 2.36 33.82
N ARG A 235 20.84 1.15 33.30
CA ARG A 235 22.00 0.30 33.63
C ARG A 235 23.31 0.93 33.17
N ALA A 236 23.35 1.49 31.96
CA ALA A 236 24.52 2.16 31.40
C ALA A 236 24.89 3.47 32.12
N GLN A 237 23.91 4.13 32.76
CA GLN A 237 24.20 5.26 33.64
C GLN A 237 24.74 4.82 34.99
N LYS A 238 24.20 3.73 35.57
CA LYS A 238 24.66 3.21 36.86
C LYS A 238 26.11 2.72 36.82
N SER A 239 26.58 2.21 35.69
CA SER A 239 27.97 1.72 35.51
C SER A 239 29.01 2.82 35.30
N ARG A 240 28.65 4.10 35.26
CA ARG A 240 29.59 5.24 35.12
C ARG A 240 29.85 5.98 36.43
N VAL A 241 29.23 5.56 37.54
CA VAL A 241 29.30 6.23 38.85
C VAL A 241 30.22 5.46 39.83
N VAL A 242 31.08 4.58 39.32
CA VAL A 242 32.11 3.85 40.06
C VAL A 242 33.44 4.09 39.35
#